data_AF-A0A4Q3V2K1-F1
#
_entry.id   AF-A0A4Q3V2K1-F1
#
_cell.length_a   1.000
_cell.length_b   1.000
_cell.length_c   1.000
_cell.angle_alpha   90.00
_cell.angle_beta   90.00
_cell.angle_gamma   90.00
#
_symmetry.space_group_name_H-M   'P 1'
#
loop_
_entity.id
_entity.type
_entity.pdbx_description
1 polymer ?
#
loop_
_entity_poly.entity_id
_entity_poly.type
_entity_poly.pdbx_seq_one_letter_code
_entity_poly.pdbx_strand_id
1 'polypeptide(L)'
;YFLSFVLQFQFHKAACEQAGWTGPLHRCSIYGNTEVGKKFNAMLEMGASKPWPDALEAFTGTREMDGSALVSYFAPLQVWLKEQNKGQTCGW
;
A
#
# COMPACT_ATOMS: atom_id res chain seq x y z
N TYR A 1 11.88 2.70 9.67
CA TYR A 1 11.54 3.96 8.98
C TYR A 1 11.42 3.79 7.47
N PHE A 2 12.47 3.45 6.72
CA PHE A 2 12.36 3.32 5.26
C PHE A 2 11.40 2.20 4.81
N LEU A 3 11.69 0.95 5.19
CA LEU A 3 10.90 -0.22 4.77
C LEU A 3 9.45 -0.17 5.27
N SER A 4 9.22 0.40 6.46
CA SER A 4 7.88 0.54 7.03
C SER A 4 6.96 1.39 6.16
N PHE A 5 7.48 2.42 5.48
CA PHE A 5 6.65 3.22 4.57
C PHE A 5 6.25 2.41 3.34
N VAL A 6 7.18 1.66 2.74
CA VAL A 6 6.84 0.80 1.59
C VAL A 6 5.76 -0.21 1.97
N LEU A 7 5.95 -0.92 3.09
CA LEU A 7 5.00 -1.92 3.58
C LEU A 7 3.65 -1.31 3.98
N GLN A 8 3.63 -0.12 4.58
CA GLN A 8 2.39 0.57 4.94
C GLN A 8 1.48 0.77 3.71
N PHE A 9 2.03 1.29 2.62
CA PHE A 9 1.23 1.52 1.40
C PHE A 9 0.91 0.22 0.66
N GLN A 10 1.82 -0.75 0.67
CA GLN A 10 1.59 -2.06 0.07
C GLN A 10 0.45 -2.82 0.77
N PHE A 11 0.43 -2.81 2.11
CA PHE A 11 -0.68 -3.37 2.90
C PHE A 11 -1.98 -2.62 2.64
N HIS A 12 -1.95 -1.29 2.63
CA HIS A 12 -3.16 -0.51 2.34
C HIS A 12 -3.73 -0.81 0.95
N LYS A 13 -2.86 -0.88 -0.09
CA LYS A 13 -3.27 -1.26 -1.44
C LYS A 13 -3.91 -2.64 -1.49
N ALA A 14 -3.25 -3.65 -0.91
CA ALA A 14 -3.80 -5.01 -0.86
C ALA A 14 -5.14 -5.07 -0.11
N ALA A 15 -5.26 -4.37 1.01
CA ALA A 15 -6.50 -4.30 1.78
C ALA A 15 -7.65 -3.66 0.98
N CYS A 16 -7.36 -2.60 0.23
CA CYS A 16 -8.33 -1.92 -0.63
C CYS A 16 -8.78 -2.78 -1.81
N GLU A 17 -7.86 -3.49 -2.45
CA GLU A 17 -8.16 -4.45 -3.52
C GLU A 17 -9.06 -5.58 -3.00
N GLN A 18 -8.74 -6.13 -1.83
CA GLN A 18 -9.55 -7.15 -1.17
C GLN A 18 -10.92 -6.63 -0.74
N ALA A 19 -11.04 -5.34 -0.42
CA ALA A 19 -12.31 -4.68 -0.14
C ALA A 19 -13.13 -4.36 -1.40
N GLY A 20 -12.60 -4.65 -2.60
CA GLY A 20 -13.26 -4.34 -3.88
C GLY A 20 -13.25 -2.86 -4.24
N TRP A 21 -12.37 -2.06 -3.64
CA TRP A 21 -12.26 -0.63 -3.93
C TRP A 21 -11.57 -0.39 -5.28
N THR A 22 -12.21 0.38 -6.16
CA THR A 22 -11.72 0.69 -7.52
C THR A 22 -11.34 2.15 -7.72
N GLY A 23 -11.52 3.00 -6.70
CA GLY A 23 -11.22 4.42 -6.76
C GLY A 23 -9.78 4.78 -6.38
N PRO A 24 -9.47 6.07 -6.22
CA PRO A 24 -8.14 6.51 -5.79
C PRO A 24 -7.73 5.91 -4.45
N LEU A 25 -6.49 5.42 -4.35
CA LEU A 25 -6.03 4.67 -3.16
C LEU A 25 -6.10 5.49 -1.86
N HIS A 26 -5.86 6.80 -1.93
CA HIS A 26 -5.95 7.72 -0.79
C HIS A 26 -7.39 7.99 -0.30
N ARG A 27 -8.42 7.50 -1.01
CA ARG A 27 -9.83 7.59 -0.60
C ARG A 27 -10.40 6.27 -0.10
N CYS A 28 -9.68 5.17 -0.26
CA CYS A 28 -10.10 3.87 0.22
C CYS A 28 -10.26 3.87 1.74
N SER A 29 -11.32 3.20 2.22
CA SER A 29 -11.49 2.83 3.61
C SER A 29 -11.81 1.34 3.71
N ILE A 30 -11.17 0.68 4.67
CA ILE A 30 -11.43 -0.73 5.01
C ILE A 30 -12.26 -0.86 6.30
N TYR A 31 -12.80 0.25 6.80
CA TYR A 31 -13.63 0.26 8.01
C TYR A 31 -14.84 -0.67 7.85
N GLY A 32 -15.08 -1.53 8.84
CA GLY A 32 -16.19 -2.48 8.84
C GLY A 32 -16.00 -3.68 7.90
N ASN A 33 -14.90 -3.78 7.15
CA ASN A 33 -14.64 -4.93 6.29
C ASN A 33 -14.04 -6.08 7.10
N THR A 34 -14.91 -6.97 7.59
CA THR A 34 -14.53 -8.12 8.41
C THR A 34 -13.71 -9.15 7.66
N GLU A 35 -13.90 -9.30 6.35
CA GLU A 35 -13.14 -10.24 5.52
C GLU A 35 -11.69 -9.80 5.34
N VAL A 36 -11.45 -8.51 5.08
CA VAL A 36 -10.10 -7.94 5.08
C VAL A 36 -9.46 -8.05 6.46
N GLY A 37 -10.22 -7.76 7.52
CA GLY A 37 -9.75 -7.89 8.90
C GLY A 37 -9.29 -9.31 9.25
N LYS A 38 -10.04 -10.35 8.85
CA LYS A 38 -9.65 -11.75 9.05
C LYS A 38 -8.31 -12.09 8.38
N LYS A 39 -8.13 -11.67 7.12
CA LYS A 39 -6.89 -11.89 6.37
C LYS A 39 -5.71 -11.14 6.98
N PHE A 40 -5.93 -9.90 7.40
CA PHE A 40 -4.90 -9.10 8.07
C PHE A 40 -4.50 -9.72 9.41
N ASN A 41 -5.46 -10.15 10.22
CA ASN A 41 -5.20 -10.84 11.49
C ASN A 41 -4.40 -12.13 11.29
N ALA A 42 -4.75 -12.95 10.29
CA ALA A 42 -4.01 -14.18 10.01
C ALA A 42 -2.51 -13.90 9.73
N MET A 43 -2.20 -12.81 9.01
CA MET A 43 -0.82 -12.37 8.78
C MET A 43 -0.15 -11.82 10.05
N LEU A 44 -0.86 -11.05 10.87
CA LEU A 44 -0.34 -10.53 12.14
C LEU A 44 -0.05 -11.64 13.17
N GLU A 45 -0.92 -12.65 13.26
CA GLU A 45 -0.78 -13.79 14.17
C GLU A 45 0.47 -14.63 13.91
N MET A 46 1.01 -14.60 12.67
CA MET A 46 2.28 -15.27 12.35
C MET A 46 3.44 -14.71 13.18
N GLY A 47 3.39 -13.43 13.57
CA GLY A 47 4.45 -12.76 14.32
C GLY A 47 5.83 -12.97 13.69
N ALA A 48 6.80 -13.38 14.50
CA ALA A 48 8.16 -13.72 14.05
C ALA A 48 8.37 -15.22 13.78
N SER A 49 7.30 -16.03 13.73
CA SER A 49 7.41 -17.49 13.56
C SER A 49 7.73 -17.93 12.12
N LYS A 50 7.60 -17.01 11.15
CA LYS A 50 7.85 -17.25 9.73
C LYS A 50 8.77 -16.16 9.16
N PRO A 51 9.52 -16.46 8.09
CA PRO A 51 10.20 -15.44 7.30
C PRO A 51 9.22 -14.33 6.89
N TRP A 52 9.64 -13.08 7.00
CA TRP A 52 8.79 -11.93 6.66
C TRP A 52 8.19 -11.96 5.24
N PRO A 53 8.82 -12.53 4.18
CA PRO A 53 8.20 -12.62 2.86
C PRO A 53 6.97 -13.55 2.86
N ASP A 54 6.96 -14.58 3.71
CA ASP A 54 5.82 -15.50 3.82
C ASP A 54 4.64 -14.78 4.49
N ALA A 55 4.91 -13.96 5.51
CA ALA A 55 3.89 -13.12 6.14
C ALA A 55 3.37 -12.06 5.15
N LEU A 56 4.25 -11.42 4.38
CA LEU A 56 3.87 -10.47 3.34
C LEU A 56 2.96 -11.11 2.27
N GLU A 57 3.31 -12.31 1.82
CA GLU A 57 2.56 -13.07 0.81
C GLU A 57 1.18 -13.47 1.32
N ALA A 58 1.07 -13.88 2.59
CA ALA A 58 -0.20 -14.28 3.20
C ALA A 58 -1.28 -13.17 3.14
N PHE A 59 -0.88 -11.90 3.15
CA PHE A 59 -1.82 -10.78 3.06
C PHE A 59 -1.87 -10.12 1.69
N THR A 60 -0.73 -9.97 1.01
CA THR A 60 -0.64 -9.17 -0.23
C THR A 60 -0.65 -10.01 -1.49
N GLY A 61 -0.49 -11.34 -1.37
CA GLY A 61 -0.36 -12.26 -2.50
C GLY A 61 1.00 -12.22 -3.21
N THR A 62 1.98 -11.49 -2.68
CA THR A 62 3.35 -11.43 -3.22
C THR A 62 4.39 -11.52 -2.10
N ARG A 63 5.55 -12.08 -2.41
CA ARG A 63 6.72 -12.16 -1.50
C ARG A 63 7.61 -10.92 -1.60
N GLU A 64 7.36 -10.05 -2.57
CA GLU A 64 8.22 -8.92 -2.90
C GLU A 64 7.68 -7.61 -2.32
N MET A 65 8.60 -6.74 -1.88
CA MET A 65 8.25 -5.37 -1.52
C MET A 65 8.03 -4.52 -2.77
N ASP A 66 6.96 -3.74 -2.79
CA ASP A 66 6.56 -2.95 -3.96
C ASP A 66 6.36 -1.46 -3.60
N GLY A 67 7.23 -0.60 -4.13
CA GLY A 67 7.15 0.85 -3.99
C GLY A 67 6.03 1.50 -4.83
N SER A 68 5.44 0.78 -5.78
CA SER A 68 4.39 1.30 -6.66
C SER A 68 3.12 1.69 -5.90
N ALA A 69 2.86 1.06 -4.74
CA ALA A 69 1.71 1.39 -3.90
C ALA A 69 1.82 2.80 -3.28
N LEU A 70 3.03 3.19 -2.86
CA LEU A 70 3.32 4.56 -2.40
C LEU A 70 3.08 5.57 -3.53
N VAL A 71 3.59 5.28 -4.73
CA VAL A 71 3.38 6.14 -5.91
C VAL A 71 1.89 6.27 -6.24
N SER A 72 1.14 5.16 -6.21
CA SER A 72 -0.29 5.13 -6.50
C SER A 72 -1.11 5.95 -5.50
N TYR A 73 -0.74 5.90 -4.22
CA TYR A 73 -1.37 6.71 -3.18
C TYR A 73 -1.23 8.21 -3.47
N PHE A 74 -0.02 8.65 -3.84
CA PHE A 74 0.29 10.05 -4.10
C PHE A 74 0.07 10.49 -5.56
N ALA A 75 -0.46 9.63 -6.43
CA ALA A 75 -0.63 9.94 -7.85
C ALA A 75 -1.36 11.28 -8.13
N PRO A 76 -2.45 11.66 -7.42
CA PRO A 76 -3.09 12.96 -7.63
C PRO A 76 -2.19 14.14 -7.24
N LEU A 77 -1.42 14.01 -6.16
CA LEU A 77 -0.45 15.02 -5.76
C LEU A 77 0.67 15.13 -6.79
N GLN A 78 1.17 14.00 -7.33
CA GLN A 78 2.17 14.02 -8.38
C GLN A 78 1.66 14.71 -9.65
N VAL A 79 0.40 14.49 -10.05
CA VAL A 79 -0.23 15.21 -11.17
C VAL A 79 -0.28 16.71 -10.90
N TRP A 80 -0.71 17.11 -9.70
CA TRP A 80 -0.75 18.52 -9.31
C TRP A 80 0.64 19.16 -9.31
N LEU A 81 1.66 18.49 -8.76
CA LEU A 81 3.05 18.97 -8.75
C LEU A 81 3.62 19.14 -10.16
N LYS A 82 3.30 18.24 -11.09
CA LYS A 82 3.71 18.38 -12.50
C LYS A 82 3.13 19.64 -13.14
N GLU A 83 1.90 20.02 -12.78
CA GLU A 83 1.30 21.27 -13.24
C GLU A 83 2.02 22.49 -12.63
N GLN A 84 2.26 22.48 -11.33
CA GLN A 84 2.91 23.59 -10.64
C GLN A 84 4.35 23.82 -11.08
N ASN A 85 5.05 22.75 -11.45
CA ASN A 85 6.45 22.82 -11.86
C ASN A 85 6.64 23.10 -13.36
N LYS A 86 5.58 23.44 -14.10
CA LYS A 86 5.72 23.85 -15.52
C LYS A 86 6.66 25.04 -15.64
N GLY A 87 7.67 24.91 -16.51
CA GLY A 87 8.69 25.94 -16.73
C GLY A 87 9.83 25.94 -15.70
N GLN A 88 9.80 25.06 -14.70
CA GLN A 88 10.90 24.88 -13.76
C GLN A 88 11.86 23.78 -14.23
N THR A 89 13.14 23.90 -13.87
CA THR A 89 14.09 22.79 -13.99
C THR A 89 13.95 21.91 -12.75
N CYS A 90 13.42 20.71 -12.92
CA CYS A 90 13.31 19.74 -11.84
C CYS A 90 14.59 18.89 -11.75
N GLY A 91 15.28 18.97 -10.62
CA GLY A 91 16.58 18.35 -10.39
C GLY A 91 17.35 19.18 -9.36
N TRP A 92 18.63 18.89 -9.19
CA TRP A 92 19.54 19.71 -8.41
C TRP A 92 20.67 20.24 -9.30
#